data_AF-A0A378N5F3-F1
#
_entry.id   AF-A0A378N5F3-F1
#
_cell.length_a   1.000
_cell.length_b   1.000
_cell.length_c   1.000
_cell.angle_alpha   90.00
_cell.angle_beta   90.00
_cell.angle_gamma   90.00
#
_symmetry.space_group_name_H-M   'P 1'
#
loop_
_entity.id
_entity.type
_entity.pdbx_description
1 polymer ?
#
loop_
_entity_poly.entity_id
_entity_poly.type
_entity_poly.pdbx_seq_one_letter_code
_entity_poly.pdbx_strand_id
1 'polypeptide(L)'
;MCKSKLVSAMQAHLAPFRAEGKPIDLGVILREQLARFPESRHFDVARIIVDQAVKLGMASQDSQAVYPQWQPINEQGAEVQANVIDQYNK
;
A
#
# COMPACT_ATOMS: atom_id res chain seq x y z
N MET A 1 -7.84 -5.84 -19.04
CA MET A 1 -8.40 -5.10 -17.88
C MET A 1 -7.80 -3.70 -17.91
N CYS A 2 -8.60 -2.65 -18.09
CA CYS A 2 -8.08 -1.28 -18.21
C CYS A 2 -7.45 -0.83 -16.87
N LYS A 3 -6.28 -0.18 -16.91
CA LYS A 3 -5.55 0.28 -15.70
C LYS A 3 -6.43 1.16 -14.79
N SER A 4 -7.31 1.98 -15.36
CA SER A 4 -8.26 2.83 -14.62
C SER A 4 -9.19 2.05 -13.68
N LYS A 5 -9.71 0.88 -14.11
CA LYS A 5 -10.58 0.05 -13.27
C LYS A 5 -9.85 -0.51 -12.05
N LEU A 6 -8.56 -0.81 -12.21
CA LEU A 6 -7.72 -1.29 -11.12
C LEU A 6 -7.44 -0.18 -10.10
N VAL A 7 -7.13 1.03 -10.57
CA VAL A 7 -6.95 2.20 -9.69
C VAL A 7 -8.21 2.46 -8.86
N SER A 8 -9.40 2.51 -9.48
CA SER A 8 -10.64 2.73 -8.75
C SER A 8 -10.93 1.62 -7.73
N ALA A 9 -10.61 0.37 -8.06
CA ALA A 9 -10.77 -0.76 -7.13
C ALA A 9 -9.82 -0.62 -5.91
N MET A 10 -8.56 -0.24 -6.13
CA MET A 10 -7.61 -0.04 -5.03
C MET A 10 -7.98 1.18 -4.16
N GLN A 11 -8.45 2.26 -4.77
CA GLN A 11 -8.98 3.42 -4.03
C GLN A 11 -10.16 3.03 -3.14
N ALA A 12 -11.12 2.29 -3.68
CA ALA A 12 -12.27 1.81 -2.91
C ALA A 12 -11.86 0.87 -1.76
N HIS A 13 -10.79 0.09 -1.93
CA HIS A 13 -10.24 -0.76 -0.89
C HIS A 13 -9.56 0.03 0.24
N LEU A 14 -8.86 1.12 -0.09
CA LEU A 14 -8.12 1.93 0.88
C LEU A 14 -8.99 3.02 1.57
N ALA A 15 -10.10 3.45 0.96
CA ALA A 15 -10.96 4.49 1.50
C ALA A 15 -11.50 4.22 2.93
N PRO A 16 -11.89 2.98 3.31
CA PRO A 16 -12.33 2.66 4.67
C PRO A 16 -11.24 2.90 5.72
N PHE A 17 -9.96 2.68 5.39
CA PHE A 17 -8.86 2.88 6.34
C PHE A 17 -8.78 4.35 6.78
N ARG A 18 -8.90 5.28 5.82
CA ARG A 18 -8.98 6.71 6.12
C ARG A 18 -10.23 7.05 6.91
N ALA A 19 -11.39 6.52 6.52
CA ALA A 19 -12.68 6.83 7.16
C ALA A 19 -12.73 6.38 8.62
N GLU A 20 -12.14 5.22 8.93
CA GLU A 20 -12.10 4.63 10.27
C GLU A 20 -10.85 5.03 11.07
N GLY A 21 -9.91 5.77 10.47
CA GLY A 21 -8.62 6.11 11.07
C GLY A 21 -7.74 4.89 11.34
N LYS A 22 -7.94 3.79 10.62
CA LYS A 22 -7.13 2.57 10.76
C LYS A 22 -5.78 2.77 10.09
N PRO A 23 -4.66 2.32 10.67
CA PRO A 23 -3.37 2.39 10.00
C PRO A 23 -3.34 1.58 8.69
N ILE A 24 -2.64 2.09 7.68
CA ILE A 24 -2.34 1.36 6.44
C ILE A 24 -0.92 0.81 6.53
N ASP A 25 -0.82 -0.52 6.64
CA ASP A 25 0.43 -1.25 6.49
C ASP A 25 0.59 -1.70 5.02
N LEU A 26 1.53 -1.07 4.31
CA LEU A 26 1.79 -1.37 2.92
C LEU A 26 2.31 -2.80 2.70
N GLY A 27 3.07 -3.38 3.64
CA GLY A 27 3.58 -4.75 3.53
C GLY A 27 2.44 -5.76 3.52
N VAL A 28 1.51 -5.62 4.47
CA VAL A 28 0.34 -6.50 4.58
C VAL A 28 -0.58 -6.34 3.36
N ILE A 29 -0.95 -5.10 3.02
CA ILE A 29 -1.86 -4.83 1.89
C ILE A 29 -1.25 -5.31 0.58
N LEU A 30 0.03 -5.04 0.32
CA LEU A 30 0.69 -5.51 -0.89
C LEU A 30 0.66 -7.03 -0.95
N ARG A 31 1.04 -7.73 0.12
CA ARG A 31 1.01 -9.20 0.14
C ARG A 31 -0.38 -9.77 -0.18
N GLU A 32 -1.42 -9.20 0.44
CA GLU A 32 -2.81 -9.62 0.21
C GLU A 32 -3.30 -9.32 -1.20
N GLN A 33 -3.00 -8.14 -1.74
CA GLN A 33 -3.43 -7.78 -3.10
C GLN A 33 -2.64 -8.56 -4.15
N LEU A 34 -1.32 -8.68 -4.02
CA LEU A 34 -0.47 -9.41 -4.97
C LEU A 34 -0.86 -10.89 -5.06
N ALA A 35 -1.29 -11.52 -3.97
CA ALA A 35 -1.82 -12.89 -3.98
C ALA A 35 -3.07 -13.07 -4.86
N ARG A 36 -3.79 -11.99 -5.17
CA ARG A 36 -5.03 -12.00 -5.99
C ARG A 36 -4.78 -11.71 -7.47
N PHE A 37 -3.56 -11.34 -7.83
CA PHE A 37 -3.19 -10.99 -9.21
C PHE A 37 -2.05 -11.89 -9.71
N PRO A 38 -1.98 -12.16 -11.03
CA PRO A 38 -0.85 -12.87 -11.60
C PRO A 38 0.45 -12.05 -11.44
N GLU A 39 1.57 -12.74 -11.33
CA GLU A 39 2.91 -12.16 -11.14
C GLU A 39 3.24 -11.08 -12.18
N SER A 40 2.83 -11.29 -13.44
CA SER A 40 3.02 -10.35 -14.54
C SER A 40 2.40 -8.96 -14.30
N ARG A 41 1.52 -8.82 -13.30
CA ARG A 41 0.87 -7.56 -12.90
C ARG A 41 1.30 -7.07 -11.52
N HIS A 42 2.15 -7.82 -10.81
CA HIS A 42 2.54 -7.47 -9.44
C HIS A 42 3.14 -6.06 -9.37
N PHE A 43 4.01 -5.71 -10.32
CA PHE A 43 4.63 -4.40 -10.37
C PHE A 43 3.61 -3.25 -10.58
N ASP A 44 2.72 -3.38 -11.57
CA ASP A 44 1.67 -2.37 -11.82
C ASP A 44 0.74 -2.21 -10.60
N VAL A 45 0.34 -3.33 -9.98
CA VAL A 45 -0.54 -3.35 -8.81
C VAL A 45 0.14 -2.70 -7.61
N ALA A 46 1.38 -3.09 -7.31
CA ALA A 46 2.14 -2.57 -6.18
C ALA A 46 2.33 -1.05 -6.30
N ARG A 47 2.75 -0.58 -7.48
CA ARG A 47 2.93 0.86 -7.74
C ARG A 47 1.63 1.64 -7.53
N ILE A 48 0.50 1.12 -7.99
CA ILE A 48 -0.80 1.77 -7.83
C ILE A 48 -1.19 1.83 -6.35
N ILE A 49 -1.04 0.73 -5.61
CA ILE A 49 -1.37 0.69 -4.17
C ILE A 49 -0.54 1.72 -3.41
N VAL A 50 0.77 1.75 -3.64
CA VAL A 50 1.68 2.72 -3.00
C VAL A 50 1.27 4.15 -3.34
N ASP A 51 1.07 4.47 -4.62
CA ASP A 51 0.66 5.81 -5.07
C ASP A 51 -0.70 6.24 -4.51
N GLN A 52 -1.65 5.31 -4.33
CA GLN A 52 -2.93 5.63 -3.70
C GLN A 52 -2.80 5.80 -2.19
N ALA A 53 -2.02 4.96 -1.51
CA ALA A 53 -1.86 5.01 -0.06
C ALA A 53 -1.20 6.32 0.41
N VAL A 54 -0.11 6.75 -0.25
CA VAL A 54 0.58 8.01 0.09
C VAL A 54 -0.26 9.26 -0.15
N LYS A 55 -1.30 9.18 -0.98
CA LYS A 55 -2.26 10.28 -1.18
C LYS A 55 -3.26 10.41 -0.03
N LEU A 56 -3.50 9.33 0.71
CA LEU A 56 -4.44 9.32 1.84
C LEU A 56 -3.82 9.94 3.09
N GLY A 57 -2.50 9.81 3.26
CA GLY A 57 -1.82 10.25 4.48
C GLY A 57 -0.32 9.99 4.46
N MET A 58 0.31 10.23 5.60
CA MET A 58 1.74 10.02 5.86
C MET A 58 1.94 9.11 7.09
N ALA A 59 3.13 8.54 7.22
CA ALA A 59 3.51 7.81 8.42
C ALA A 59 4.08 8.77 9.47
N SER A 60 3.55 8.74 10.69
CA SER A 60 4.05 9.52 11.83
C SER A 60 5.51 9.21 12.15
N GLN A 61 5.91 7.94 11.95
CA GLN A 61 7.25 7.42 12.19
C GLN A 61 8.30 8.06 11.27
N ASP A 62 7.91 8.52 10.07
CA ASP A 62 8.82 9.26 9.18
C ASP A 62 9.30 10.56 9.84
N SER A 63 8.43 11.21 10.62
CA SER A 63 8.77 12.43 11.38
C SER A 63 9.69 12.15 12.58
N GLN A 64 9.78 10.89 13.00
CA GLN A 64 10.64 10.46 14.11
C GLN A 64 12.00 9.93 13.62
N ALA A 65 12.30 10.04 12.32
CA ALA A 65 13.49 9.47 11.69
C ALA A 65 13.63 7.94 11.94
N VAL A 66 12.50 7.26 12.11
CA VAL A 66 12.46 5.80 12.22
C VAL A 66 12.54 5.23 10.82
N TYR A 67 13.67 4.61 10.49
CA TYR A 67 13.86 3.99 9.19
C TYR A 67 13.08 2.66 9.13
N PRO A 68 12.17 2.50 8.16
CA PRO A 68 11.46 1.24 7.97
C PRO A 68 12.44 0.16 7.51
N GLN A 69 12.16 -1.08 7.90
CA GLN A 69 12.88 -2.26 7.43
C GLN A 69 12.28 -2.74 6.10
N TRP A 70 13.07 -3.48 5.32
CA TRP A 70 12.56 -4.23 4.18
C TRP A 70 11.66 -5.36 4.66
N GLN A 71 10.46 -5.45 4.08
CA GLN A 71 9.46 -6.45 4.39
C GLN A 71 9.13 -7.26 3.13
N PRO A 72 9.21 -8.60 3.15
CA PRO A 72 8.87 -9.42 2.00
C PRO A 72 7.37 -9.37 1.73
N ILE A 73 7.00 -9.10 0.48
CA ILE A 73 5.60 -9.00 0.03
C ILE A 73 5.16 -10.19 -0.83
N ASN A 74 6.09 -11.06 -1.23
CA ASN A 74 5.80 -12.34 -1.87
C ASN A 74 6.95 -13.34 -1.68
N GLU A 75 6.76 -14.59 -2.12
CA GLU A 75 7.78 -15.66 -2.03
C GLU A 75 8.85 -15.56 -3.13
N GLN A 76 8.64 -14.73 -4.14
CA GLN A 76 9.53 -14.54 -5.28
C GLN A 76 10.64 -13.51 -5.01
N GLY A 77 10.72 -12.98 -3.77
CA GLY A 77 11.75 -12.04 -3.35
C GLY A 77 11.41 -10.57 -3.59
N ALA A 78 10.13 -10.24 -3.85
CA ALA A 78 9.70 -8.84 -3.83
C ALA A 78 9.60 -8.36 -2.38
N GLU A 79 10.07 -7.15 -2.12
CA GLU A 79 10.11 -6.53 -0.82
C GLU A 79 9.58 -5.09 -0.89
N VAL A 80 9.03 -4.59 0.22
CA VAL A 80 8.64 -3.19 0.39
C VAL A 80 9.31 -2.62 1.62
N GLN A 81 9.73 -1.36 1.51
CA GLN A 81 10.23 -0.58 2.64
C GLN A 81 9.30 0.62 2.83
N ALA A 82 8.45 0.56 3.85
CA ALA A 82 7.54 1.65 4.19
C ALA A 82 7.14 1.58 5.66
N ASN A 83 7.03 2.74 6.30
CA ASN A 83 6.40 2.87 7.60
C ASN A 83 4.88 2.81 7.46
N VAL A 84 4.21 2.53 8.58
CA VAL A 84 2.74 2.44 8.64
C VAL A 84 2.14 3.83 8.50
N ILE A 85 1.24 4.00 7.54
CA ILE A 85 0.52 5.28 7.35
C ILE A 85 -0.59 5.35 8.39
N ASP A 86 -0.40 6.21 9.38
CA ASP A 86 -1.30 6.40 10.53
C ASP A 86 -1.79 7.85 10.67
N GLN A 87 -1.26 8.79 9.88
CA GLN A 87 -1.69 10.17 9.84
C GLN A 87 -2.41 10.49 8.52
N TYR A 88 -3.72 10.63 8.58
CA TYR A 88 -4.54 10.92 7.41
C TYR A 88 -4.70 12.42 7.15
N ASN A 89 -4.64 12.80 5.87
CA ASN A 89 -4.93 14.16 5.44
C ASN A 89 -6.43 14.44 5.65
N LYS A 90 -6.76 15.56 6.32
CA LYS A 90 -8.14 15.99 6.59
C LYS A 90 -8.89 16.37 5.32
#